data_AF-V5H455-F1
#
_entry.id   AF-V5H455-F1
#
_cell.length_a   1.000
_cell.length_b   1.000
_cell.length_c   1.000
_cell.angle_alpha   90.00
_cell.angle_beta   90.00
_cell.angle_gamma   90.00
#
_symmetry.space_group_name_H-M   'P 1'
#
loop_
_entity.id
_entity.type
_entity.pdbx_description
1 polymer ?
#
loop_
_entity_poly.entity_id
_entity_poly.type
_entity_poly.pdbx_seq_one_letter_code
_entity_poly.pdbx_strand_id
1 'polypeptide(L)'
;MSKLALGILLVCAGSRKLELCAMATARLHTLVQTRPLASLEESCYLLAGINDVLARAVREGDQEHYSFVIPVVRALLERVGLPLRTWQHLPLLPHTDAGPSFFDHFQKYALTQEWTSFVANVVKPAQEQYSSVQLKEQHEMMNGFWNQCYEAIMVAMHRRSRGVGECKLRFQSQILSAFQT
;
A
#
# COMPACT_ATOMS: atom_id res chain seq x y z
N MET A 1 -0.92 -3.65 8.27
CA MET A 1 -0.04 -2.54 8.70
C MET A 1 1.02 -2.15 7.66
N SER A 2 1.52 -3.06 6.81
CA SER A 2 2.56 -2.75 5.80
C SER A 2 2.11 -1.80 4.67
N LYS A 3 0.86 -1.90 4.20
CA LYS A 3 0.40 -1.20 2.98
C LYS A 3 0.31 0.33 3.11
N LEU A 4 -0.18 0.84 4.25
CA LEU A 4 -0.23 2.29 4.55
C LEU A 4 1.19 2.88 4.64
N ALA A 5 2.13 2.14 5.24
CA ALA A 5 3.51 2.57 5.35
C ALA A 5 4.18 2.75 3.97
N LEU A 6 3.88 1.85 3.01
CA LEU A 6 4.36 2.00 1.62
C LEU A 6 3.80 3.26 0.96
N GLY A 7 2.51 3.55 1.15
CA GLY A 7 1.90 4.78 0.64
C GLY A 7 2.55 6.04 1.22
N ILE A 8 2.82 6.07 2.53
CA ILE A 8 3.53 7.18 3.18
C ILE A 8 4.94 7.33 2.61
N LEU A 9 5.67 6.23 2.43
CA LEU A 9 7.01 6.26 1.85
C LEU A 9 7.00 6.81 0.41
N LEU A 10 6.03 6.46 -0.42
CA LEU A 10 5.89 7.02 -1.77
C LEU A 10 5.63 8.54 -1.74
N VAL A 11 4.76 9.00 -0.83
CA VAL A 11 4.51 10.44 -0.66
C VAL A 11 5.78 11.16 -0.20
N CYS A 12 6.53 10.59 0.74
CA CYS A 12 7.79 11.15 1.20
C CYS A 12 8.87 11.16 0.10
N ALA A 13 8.94 10.10 -0.72
CA ALA A 13 9.83 10.04 -1.88
C ALA A 13 9.51 11.15 -2.91
N GLY A 14 8.24 11.52 -3.04
CA GLY A 14 7.80 12.64 -3.86
C GLY A 14 7.90 14.02 -3.22
N SER A 15 8.40 14.15 -1.99
CA SER A 15 8.54 15.44 -1.30
C SER A 15 9.68 16.26 -1.89
N ARG A 16 9.51 17.59 -1.97
CA ARG A 16 10.61 18.52 -2.34
C ARG A 16 11.70 18.65 -1.27
N LYS A 17 11.45 18.14 -0.05
CA LYS A 17 12.45 18.09 1.01
C LYS A 17 13.39 16.92 0.73
N LEU A 18 14.62 17.21 0.31
CA LEU A 18 15.62 16.23 -0.09
C LEU A 18 15.87 15.15 0.98
N GLU A 19 15.92 15.53 2.26
CA GLU A 19 16.09 14.58 3.37
C GLU A 19 14.97 13.53 3.43
N LEU A 20 13.72 13.94 3.21
CA LEU A 20 12.58 13.03 3.20
C LEU A 20 12.61 12.13 1.97
N CYS A 21 12.98 12.70 0.81
CA CYS A 21 13.12 11.94 -0.42
C CYS A 21 14.22 10.87 -0.28
N ALA A 22 15.41 11.25 0.14
CA ALA A 22 16.56 10.37 0.33
C ALA A 22 16.27 9.25 1.34
N MET A 23 15.69 9.59 2.49
CA MET A 23 15.34 8.59 3.49
C MET A 23 14.28 7.62 2.98
N ALA A 24 13.21 8.13 2.34
CA ALA A 24 12.12 7.30 1.86
C ALA A 24 12.57 6.37 0.72
N THR A 25 13.30 6.89 -0.26
CA THR A 25 13.85 6.11 -1.38
C THR A 25 14.86 5.07 -0.92
N ALA A 26 15.76 5.38 0.03
CA ALA A 26 16.67 4.40 0.61
C ALA A 26 15.92 3.27 1.35
N ARG A 27 14.86 3.62 2.10
CA ARG A 27 13.99 2.63 2.76
C ARG A 27 13.22 1.78 1.75
N LEU A 28 12.68 2.39 0.70
CA LEU A 28 12.00 1.67 -0.39
C LEU A 28 12.97 0.72 -1.10
N HIS A 29 14.17 1.16 -1.45
CA HIS A 29 15.20 0.32 -2.06
C HIS A 29 15.52 -0.90 -1.19
N THR A 30 15.75 -0.67 0.11
CA THR A 30 16.00 -1.74 1.09
C THR A 30 14.82 -2.71 1.17
N LEU A 31 13.60 -2.20 1.26
CA LEU A 31 12.38 -3.03 1.31
C LEU A 31 12.18 -3.83 0.04
N VAL A 32 12.48 -3.23 -1.12
CA VAL A 32 12.48 -3.96 -2.38
C VAL A 32 13.49 -5.09 -2.24
N GLN A 33 14.78 -4.84 -2.06
CA GLN A 33 15.78 -5.92 -2.06
C GLN A 33 15.56 -7.02 -1.00
N THR A 34 15.08 -6.67 0.20
CA THR A 34 15.02 -7.61 1.33
C THR A 34 13.70 -8.37 1.50
N ARG A 35 12.60 -7.94 0.86
CA ARG A 35 11.31 -8.65 0.93
C ARG A 35 11.08 -9.51 -0.31
N PRO A 36 11.33 -10.84 -0.26
CA PRO A 36 11.11 -11.74 -1.40
C PRO A 36 9.63 -12.03 -1.67
N LEU A 37 8.75 -11.80 -0.69
CA LEU A 37 7.31 -12.14 -0.75
C LEU A 37 6.40 -10.99 -1.22
N ALA A 38 6.96 -9.94 -1.84
CA ALA A 38 6.14 -8.87 -2.39
C ALA A 38 5.39 -9.38 -3.64
N SER A 39 4.07 -9.13 -3.72
CA SER A 39 3.30 -9.49 -4.90
C SER A 39 3.71 -8.64 -6.11
N LEU A 40 3.34 -9.10 -7.30
CA LEU A 40 3.56 -8.34 -8.53
C LEU A 40 2.83 -6.99 -8.47
N GLU A 41 1.58 -6.99 -8.03
CA GLU A 41 0.74 -5.81 -7.95
C GLU A 41 1.27 -4.81 -6.91
N GLU A 42 1.81 -5.27 -5.77
CA GLU A 42 2.52 -4.41 -4.80
C GLU A 42 3.77 -3.78 -5.43
N SER A 43 4.53 -4.57 -6.20
CA SER A 43 5.74 -4.09 -6.88
C SER A 43 5.41 -3.07 -7.99
N CYS A 44 4.33 -3.31 -8.75
CA CYS A 44 3.80 -2.37 -9.74
C CYS A 44 3.27 -1.08 -9.08
N TYR A 45 2.64 -1.19 -7.90
CA TYR A 45 2.20 -0.02 -7.12
C TYR A 45 3.38 0.87 -6.72
N LEU A 46 4.48 0.27 -6.24
CA LEU A 46 5.70 1.02 -5.94
C LEU A 46 6.34 1.62 -7.19
N LEU A 47 6.42 0.86 -8.28
CA LEU A 47 7.02 1.31 -9.54
C LEU A 47 6.26 2.50 -10.13
N ALA A 48 4.92 2.46 -10.15
CA ALA A 48 4.11 3.56 -10.62
C ALA A 48 4.32 4.84 -9.78
N GLY A 49 4.30 4.72 -8.44
CA GLY A 49 4.51 5.87 -7.56
C GLY A 49 5.92 6.48 -7.68
N ILE A 50 6.95 5.64 -7.75
CA ILE A 50 8.34 6.07 -7.98
C ILE A 50 8.51 6.65 -9.39
N ASN A 51 7.83 6.12 -10.40
CA ASN A 51 7.87 6.66 -11.75
C ASN A 51 7.35 8.10 -11.82
N ASP A 52 6.32 8.46 -11.05
CA ASP A 52 5.82 9.85 -11.03
C ASP A 52 6.89 10.82 -10.49
N VAL A 53 7.63 10.41 -9.47
CA VAL A 53 8.76 11.18 -8.92
C VAL A 53 9.91 11.24 -9.93
N LEU A 54 10.27 10.13 -10.56
CA LEU A 54 11.28 10.03 -11.59
C LEU A 54 10.97 10.95 -12.77
N ALA A 55 9.77 10.84 -13.35
CA ALA A 55 9.37 11.60 -14.52
C ALA A 55 9.33 13.11 -14.23
N ARG A 56 9.01 13.50 -13.00
CA ARG A 56 9.14 14.90 -12.57
C ARG A 56 10.61 15.32 -12.49
N ALA A 57 11.45 14.56 -11.79
CA ALA A 57 12.86 14.87 -11.62
C ALA A 57 13.59 15.02 -12.98
N VAL A 58 13.33 14.11 -13.92
CA VAL A 58 13.92 14.18 -15.27
C VAL A 58 13.44 15.40 -16.05
N ARG A 59 12.14 15.74 -15.99
CA ARG A 59 11.58 16.92 -16.68
C ARG A 59 12.08 18.24 -16.11
N GLU A 60 12.23 18.32 -14.79
CA GLU A 60 12.70 19.51 -14.08
C GLU A 60 14.23 19.62 -14.07
N GLY A 61 14.95 18.59 -14.52
CA GLY A 61 16.40 18.53 -14.48
C GLY A 61 16.98 18.32 -13.08
N ASP A 62 16.16 17.91 -12.11
CA ASP A 62 16.53 17.70 -10.70
C ASP A 62 17.36 16.43 -10.53
N GLN A 63 18.70 16.60 -10.56
CA GLN A 63 19.65 15.50 -10.47
C GLN A 63 19.68 14.85 -9.08
N GLU A 64 19.37 15.60 -8.02
CA GLU A 64 19.39 15.07 -6.66
C GLU A 64 18.27 14.05 -6.47
N HIS A 65 17.02 14.44 -6.75
CA HIS A 65 15.89 13.50 -6.68
C HIS A 65 16.05 12.34 -7.65
N TYR A 66 16.56 12.60 -8.86
CA TYR A 66 16.85 11.53 -9.82
C TYR A 66 17.82 10.49 -9.23
N SER A 67 18.94 10.94 -8.63
CA SER A 67 19.96 10.06 -8.05
C SER A 67 19.43 9.20 -6.90
N PHE A 68 18.46 9.70 -6.13
CA PHE A 68 17.82 8.94 -5.05
C PHE A 68 16.81 7.90 -5.56
N VAL A 69 16.10 8.22 -6.63
CA VAL A 69 14.98 7.41 -7.14
C VAL A 69 15.46 6.31 -8.09
N ILE A 70 16.49 6.55 -8.90
CA ILE A 70 16.93 5.60 -9.94
C ILE A 70 17.36 4.22 -9.40
N PRO A 71 18.01 4.07 -8.23
CA PRO A 71 18.33 2.74 -7.70
C PRO A 71 17.07 1.95 -7.34
N VAL A 72 16.01 2.63 -6.87
CA VAL A 72 14.71 2.01 -6.56
C VAL A 72 14.04 1.50 -7.85
N VAL A 73 14.06 2.31 -8.91
CA VAL A 73 13.52 1.91 -10.22
C VAL A 73 14.26 0.68 -10.75
N ARG A 74 15.59 0.67 -10.67
CA ARG A 74 16.42 -0.46 -11.09
C ARG A 74 16.03 -1.75 -10.34
N ALA A 75 15.98 -1.69 -9.02
CA ALA A 75 15.62 -2.85 -8.19
C ALA A 75 14.19 -3.35 -8.45
N LEU A 76 13.26 -2.44 -8.75
CA LEU A 76 11.89 -2.80 -9.12
C LEU A 76 11.83 -3.45 -10.50
N LEU A 77 12.59 -2.96 -11.49
CA LEU A 77 12.66 -3.54 -12.83
C LEU A 77 13.24 -4.96 -12.81
N GLU A 78 14.26 -5.21 -12.01
CA GLU A 78 14.80 -6.56 -11.79
C GLU A 78 13.73 -7.50 -11.22
N ARG A 79 12.86 -6.99 -10.33
CA ARG A 79 11.77 -7.76 -9.72
C ARG A 79 10.60 -8.03 -10.67
N VAL A 80 10.13 -7.02 -11.39
CA VAL A 80 8.95 -7.13 -12.25
C VAL A 80 9.31 -7.61 -13.66
N GLY A 81 10.59 -7.69 -14.00
CA GLY A 81 11.10 -8.05 -15.32
C GLY A 81 10.54 -9.36 -15.86
N LEU A 82 10.71 -10.44 -15.09
CA LEU A 82 10.22 -11.76 -15.48
C LEU A 82 8.67 -11.85 -15.44
N PRO A 83 7.99 -11.45 -14.35
CA PRO A 83 6.53 -11.55 -14.27
C PRO A 83 5.78 -10.74 -15.33
N LEU A 84 6.25 -9.53 -15.67
CA LEU A 84 5.64 -8.68 -16.70
C LEU A 84 6.18 -8.94 -18.10
N ARG A 85 7.13 -9.87 -18.27
CA ARG A 85 7.82 -10.13 -19.53
C ARG A 85 8.31 -8.84 -20.17
N THR A 86 9.05 -8.03 -19.41
CA THR A 86 9.43 -6.67 -19.80
C THR A 86 10.14 -6.61 -21.14
N TRP A 87 10.88 -7.66 -21.55
CA TRP A 87 11.51 -7.76 -22.87
C TRP A 87 10.52 -7.66 -24.05
N GLN A 88 9.23 -7.95 -23.86
CA GLN A 88 8.20 -7.79 -24.88
C GLN A 88 7.71 -6.34 -25.01
N HIS A 89 7.80 -5.58 -23.92
CA HIS A 89 7.27 -4.22 -23.83
C HIS A 89 8.35 -3.13 -23.89
N LEU A 90 9.58 -3.48 -23.51
CA LEU A 90 10.71 -2.57 -23.34
C LEU A 90 11.95 -3.06 -24.12
N PRO A 91 11.88 -3.21 -25.46
CA PRO A 91 13.01 -3.71 -26.25
C PRO A 91 14.23 -2.77 -26.26
N LEU A 92 14.04 -1.47 -25.98
CA LEU A 92 15.11 -0.46 -25.95
C LEU A 92 15.55 -0.12 -24.52
N LEU A 93 15.12 -0.90 -23.52
CA LEU A 93 15.53 -0.70 -22.14
C LEU A 93 17.07 -0.77 -22.01
N PRO A 94 17.72 0.24 -21.41
CA PRO A 94 19.16 0.17 -21.15
C PRO A 94 19.51 -1.04 -20.30
N HIS A 95 20.60 -1.73 -20.65
CA HIS A 95 21.03 -2.93 -19.95
C HIS A 95 21.31 -2.63 -18.47
N THR A 96 20.60 -3.33 -17.59
CA THR A 96 20.70 -3.14 -16.14
C THR A 96 22.07 -3.58 -15.57
N ASP A 97 22.81 -4.39 -16.32
CA ASP A 97 24.17 -4.85 -15.98
C ASP A 97 25.27 -3.86 -16.36
N ALA A 98 24.93 -2.75 -17.04
CA ALA A 98 25.90 -1.75 -17.51
C ALA A 98 26.48 -0.87 -16.37
N GLY A 99 26.27 -1.26 -15.10
CA GLY A 99 26.79 -0.55 -13.94
C GLY A 99 26.31 0.90 -13.86
N PRO A 100 27.18 1.87 -13.51
CA PRO A 100 26.79 3.28 -13.36
C PRO A 100 26.22 3.91 -14.64
N SER A 101 26.65 3.44 -15.81
CA SER A 101 26.18 3.97 -17.10
C SER A 101 24.70 3.71 -17.37
N PHE A 102 24.09 2.73 -16.68
CA PHE A 102 22.65 2.50 -16.74
C PHE A 102 21.87 3.75 -16.32
N PHE A 103 22.32 4.49 -15.31
CA PHE A 103 21.60 5.67 -14.81
C PHE A 103 21.55 6.75 -15.88
N ASP A 104 22.68 7.15 -16.46
CA ASP A 104 22.71 8.19 -17.49
C ASP A 104 21.86 7.84 -18.72
N HIS A 105 21.90 6.57 -19.15
CA HIS A 105 21.09 6.09 -20.26
C HIS A 105 19.59 6.06 -19.90
N PHE A 106 19.26 5.59 -18.70
CA PHE A 106 17.87 5.49 -18.26
C PHE A 106 17.24 6.87 -18.07
N GLN A 107 18.01 7.89 -17.68
CA GLN A 107 17.51 9.26 -17.58
C GLN A 107 16.93 9.76 -18.91
N LYS A 108 17.61 9.49 -20.03
CA LYS A 108 17.13 9.83 -21.38
C LYS A 108 15.96 8.95 -21.81
N TYR A 109 16.00 7.68 -21.42
CA TYR A 109 14.97 6.69 -21.74
C TYR A 109 13.65 6.92 -21.00
N ALA A 110 13.68 7.45 -19.77
CA ALA A 110 12.52 7.60 -18.89
C ALA A 110 11.40 8.52 -19.42
N LEU A 111 11.68 9.33 -20.45
CA LEU A 111 10.67 10.18 -21.10
C LEU A 111 10.24 9.67 -22.48
N THR A 112 10.76 8.51 -22.90
CA THR A 112 10.38 7.92 -24.20
C THR A 112 8.94 7.43 -24.19
N GLN A 113 8.35 7.34 -25.38
CA GLN A 113 7.01 6.77 -25.54
C GLN A 113 6.95 5.31 -25.10
N GLU A 114 8.04 4.54 -25.29
CA GLU A 114 8.14 3.14 -24.88
C GLU A 114 7.95 2.99 -23.36
N TRP A 115 8.78 3.70 -22.59
CA TRP A 115 8.69 3.68 -21.13
C TRP A 115 7.33 4.16 -20.62
N THR A 116 6.88 5.32 -21.09
CA THR A 116 5.62 5.92 -20.65
C THR A 116 4.41 5.04 -21.00
N SER A 117 4.41 4.37 -22.16
CA SER A 117 3.36 3.44 -22.56
C SER A 117 3.37 2.15 -21.74
N PHE A 118 4.55 1.61 -21.43
CA PHE A 118 4.67 0.47 -20.52
C PHE A 118 4.12 0.78 -19.13
N VAL A 119 4.51 1.93 -18.57
CA VAL A 119 3.97 2.35 -17.26
C VAL A 119 2.45 2.51 -17.32
N ALA A 120 1.93 3.18 -18.35
CA ALA A 120 0.50 3.45 -18.48
C ALA A 120 -0.34 2.19 -18.74
N ASN A 121 0.12 1.28 -19.59
CA ASN A 121 -0.68 0.17 -20.09
C ASN A 121 -0.40 -1.17 -19.39
N VAL A 122 0.73 -1.30 -18.70
CA VAL A 122 1.13 -2.56 -18.02
C VAL A 122 1.23 -2.35 -16.52
N VAL A 123 1.98 -1.33 -16.07
CA VAL A 123 2.23 -1.12 -14.63
C VAL A 123 1.00 -0.58 -13.90
N LYS A 124 0.35 0.46 -14.44
CA LYS A 124 -0.83 1.08 -13.80
C LYS A 124 -2.02 0.13 -13.63
N PRO A 125 -2.41 -0.69 -14.63
CA PRO A 125 -3.49 -1.66 -14.42
C PRO A 125 -3.20 -2.66 -13.29
N ALA A 126 -1.95 -3.15 -13.19
CA ALA A 126 -1.54 -4.03 -12.10
C ALA A 126 -1.55 -3.31 -10.74
N GLN A 127 -1.12 -2.04 -10.69
CA GLN A 127 -1.25 -1.20 -9.49
C GLN A 127 -2.71 -1.03 -9.04
N GLU A 128 -3.64 -0.80 -9.97
CA GLU A 128 -5.06 -0.60 -9.65
C GLU A 128 -5.65 -1.86 -9.01
N GLN A 129 -5.22 -3.04 -9.46
CA GLN A 129 -5.58 -4.31 -8.82
C GLN A 129 -5.10 -4.37 -7.36
N TYR A 130 -3.86 -3.94 -7.06
CA TYR A 130 -3.38 -3.84 -5.68
C TYR A 130 -4.27 -2.93 -4.81
N SER A 131 -4.63 -1.76 -5.36
CA SER A 131 -5.38 -0.73 -4.63
C SER A 131 -6.82 -1.18 -4.35
N SER A 132 -7.48 -1.81 -5.33
CA SER A 132 -8.84 -2.34 -5.20
C SER A 132 -8.93 -3.49 -4.18
N VAL A 133 -7.99 -4.44 -4.21
CA VAL A 133 -7.91 -5.51 -3.22
C VAL A 133 -7.70 -4.95 -1.82
N GLN A 134 -6.81 -3.95 -1.68
CA GLN A 134 -6.58 -3.29 -0.40
C GLN A 134 -7.86 -2.62 0.14
N LEU A 135 -8.57 -1.87 -0.70
CA LEU A 135 -9.80 -1.20 -0.29
C LEU A 135 -10.86 -2.22 0.16
N LYS A 136 -10.97 -3.34 -0.56
CA LYS A 136 -11.90 -4.43 -0.23
C LYS A 136 -11.55 -5.08 1.11
N GLU A 137 -10.30 -5.45 1.33
CA GLU A 137 -9.85 -6.04 2.61
C GLU A 137 -10.11 -5.10 3.80
N GLN A 138 -9.85 -3.80 3.62
CA GLN A 138 -10.12 -2.80 4.65
C GLN A 138 -11.61 -2.68 4.95
N HIS A 139 -12.45 -2.69 3.91
CA HIS A 139 -13.90 -2.65 4.05
C HIS A 139 -14.43 -3.90 4.77
N GLU A 140 -13.95 -5.09 4.41
CA GLU A 140 -14.33 -6.35 5.06
C GLU A 140 -13.93 -6.37 6.54
N MET A 141 -12.72 -5.90 6.88
CA MET A 141 -12.27 -5.78 8.26
C MET A 141 -13.16 -4.82 9.06
N MET A 142 -13.50 -3.67 8.48
CA MET A 142 -14.39 -2.69 9.10
C MET A 142 -15.79 -3.27 9.33
N ASN A 143 -16.34 -3.96 8.33
CA ASN A 143 -17.65 -4.63 8.43
C ASN A 143 -17.64 -5.69 9.55
N GLY A 144 -16.57 -6.50 9.63
CA GLY A 144 -16.38 -7.48 10.70
C GLY A 144 -16.37 -6.83 12.09
N PHE A 145 -15.66 -5.71 12.25
CA PHE A 145 -15.64 -4.96 13.50
C PHE A 145 -17.03 -4.44 13.90
N TRP A 146 -17.77 -3.85 12.95
CA TRP A 146 -19.13 -3.34 13.23
C TRP A 146 -20.10 -4.46 13.60
N ASN A 147 -20.02 -5.60 12.92
CA ASN A 147 -20.83 -6.77 13.26
C ASN A 147 -20.53 -7.29 14.67
N GLN A 148 -19.25 -7.37 15.05
CA GLN A 148 -18.87 -7.76 16.42
C GLN A 148 -19.40 -6.77 17.47
N CYS A 149 -19.33 -5.47 17.19
CA CYS A 149 -19.89 -4.44 18.07
C CYS A 149 -21.41 -4.61 18.22
N TYR A 150 -22.11 -4.86 17.12
CA TYR A 150 -23.54 -5.09 17.12
C TYR A 150 -23.91 -6.34 17.95
N GLU A 151 -23.24 -7.46 17.72
CA GLU A 151 -23.45 -8.69 18.50
C GLU A 151 -23.19 -8.47 19.99
N ALA A 152 -22.12 -7.76 20.35
CA ALA A 152 -21.81 -7.43 21.74
C ALA A 152 -22.91 -6.58 22.40
N ILE A 153 -23.46 -5.59 21.67
CA ILE A 153 -24.59 -4.78 22.14
C ILE A 153 -25.83 -5.67 22.35
N MET A 154 -26.15 -6.54 21.40
CA MET A 154 -27.30 -7.43 21.50
C MET A 154 -27.18 -8.37 22.72
N VAL A 155 -26.01 -8.97 22.93
CA VAL A 155 -25.74 -9.81 24.12
C VAL A 155 -25.87 -9.00 25.40
N ALA A 156 -25.32 -7.78 25.45
CA ALA A 156 -25.44 -6.91 26.63
C ALA A 156 -26.90 -6.52 26.91
N MET A 157 -27.70 -6.25 25.87
CA MET A 157 -29.13 -5.96 26.00
C MET A 157 -29.90 -7.16 26.55
N HIS A 158 -29.68 -8.37 26.02
CA HIS A 158 -30.31 -9.58 26.53
C HIS A 158 -29.93 -9.84 28.00
N ARG A 159 -28.64 -9.69 28.34
CA ARG A 159 -28.16 -9.83 29.71
C ARG A 159 -28.83 -8.82 30.65
N ARG A 160 -28.96 -7.56 30.22
CA ARG A 160 -29.67 -6.51 30.97
C ARG A 160 -31.15 -6.87 31.19
N SER A 161 -31.85 -7.23 30.13
CA SER A 161 -33.28 -7.59 30.19
C SER A 161 -33.52 -8.78 31.12
N ARG A 162 -32.65 -9.80 31.05
CA ARG A 162 -32.69 -10.94 31.97
C ARG A 162 -32.47 -10.51 33.42
N GLY A 163 -31.43 -9.70 33.68
CA GLY A 163 -31.16 -9.19 35.02
C GLY A 163 -32.30 -8.36 35.61
N VAL A 164 -32.96 -7.53 34.79
CA VAL A 164 -34.17 -6.78 35.20
C VAL A 164 -35.31 -7.74 35.56
N GLY A 165 -35.53 -8.78 34.75
CA GLY A 165 -36.54 -9.81 35.03
C GLY A 165 -36.27 -10.56 36.34
N GLU A 166 -35.04 -11.01 36.55
CA GLU A 166 -34.61 -11.69 37.78
C GLU A 166 -34.76 -10.80 39.01
N CYS A 167 -34.37 -9.52 38.93
CA CYS A 167 -34.55 -8.55 40.02
C CYS A 167 -36.03 -8.34 40.36
N LYS A 168 -36.91 -8.22 39.36
CA LYS A 168 -38.37 -8.09 39.57
C LYS A 168 -38.93 -9.30 40.32
N LEU A 169 -38.57 -10.51 39.90
CA LEU A 169 -39.02 -11.75 40.56
C LEU A 169 -38.52 -11.86 42.00
N ARG A 170 -37.26 -11.51 42.26
CA ARG A 170 -36.69 -11.48 43.62
C ARG A 170 -37.40 -10.45 44.49
N PHE A 171 -37.66 -9.25 43.97
CA PHE A 171 -38.38 -8.21 44.71
C PHE A 171 -39.81 -8.66 45.07
N GLN A 172 -40.53 -9.25 44.13
CA GLN A 172 -41.88 -9.78 44.38
C GLN A 172 -41.88 -10.90 45.44
N SER A 173 -40.98 -11.87 45.31
CA SER A 173 -40.95 -13.05 46.18
C SER A 173 -40.38 -12.81 47.58
N GLN A 174 -39.47 -11.85 47.74
CA GLN A 174 -38.75 -11.64 49.01
C GLN A 174 -39.21 -10.40 49.77
N ILE A 175 -39.70 -9.37 49.07
CA ILE A 175 -40.14 -8.12 49.68
C ILE A 175 -41.65 -8.05 49.70
N LEU A 176 -42.31 -8.09 48.53
CA LEU A 176 -43.76 -7.84 48.46
C LEU A 176 -44.62 -8.94 49.09
N SER A 177 -44.22 -10.20 48.97
CA SER A 177 -44.90 -11.34 49.60
C SER A 177 -44.99 -11.22 51.13
N ALA A 178 -44.03 -10.55 51.76
CA ALA A 178 -44.03 -10.30 53.21
C ALA A 178 -45.08 -9.27 53.65
N PHE A 179 -45.65 -8.51 52.72
CA PHE A 179 -46.69 -7.49 52.97
C PHE A 179 -48.08 -7.90 52.45
N GLN A 180 -48.23 -9.10 51.89
CA GLN A 180 -49.52 -9.67 51.49
C GLN A 180 -50.13 -10.43 52.68
N THR A 181 -50.64 -9.68 53.64
CA THR A 181 -51.63 -10.08 54.67
C THR A 181 -52.92 -9.32 54.40
#